data_AF-A0A7G8V3P4-F1
#
_entry.id   AF-A0A7G8V3P4-F1
#
_cell.length_a   1.000
_cell.length_b   1.000
_cell.length_c   1.000
_cell.angle_alpha   90.00
_cell.angle_beta   90.00
_cell.angle_gamma   90.00
#
_symmetry.space_group_name_H-M   'P 1'
#
loop_
_entity.id
_entity.type
_entity.pdbx_description
1 polymer ?
#
loop_
_entity_poly.entity_id
_entity_poly.type
_entity_poly.pdbx_seq_one_letter_code
_entity_poly.pdbx_strand_id
1 'polypeptide(L)' 'MAEINFNLRKPNSETETPINVIIRYDGLKLVYSSGKKIIPKYWDIINQKARKVEPLPKN' A
#
# COMPACT_ATOMS: atom_id res chain seq x y z
N MET A 1 6.89 19.11 8.78
CA MET A 1 5.54 18.52 8.64
C MET A 1 5.70 17.01 8.60
N ALA A 2 4.76 16.26 9.19
CA ALA A 2 4.82 14.79 9.10
C ALA A 2 4.44 14.34 7.69
N GLU A 3 5.24 13.43 7.11
CA GLU A 3 4.96 12.78 5.84
C GLU A 3 4.35 11.40 6.11
N ILE A 4 3.23 11.09 5.45
CA ILE A 4 2.56 9.79 5.54
C ILE A 4 2.62 9.14 4.16
N ASN A 5 3.08 7.89 4.12
CA ASN A 5 3.18 7.09 2.90
C ASN A 5 2.73 5.64 3.18
N PHE A 6 2.50 4.87 2.13
CA PHE A 6 2.17 3.46 2.21
C PHE A 6 3.20 2.63 1.42
N ASN A 7 3.39 1.37 1.79
CA ASN A 7 4.10 0.43 0.93
C ASN A 7 3.63 -1.00 1.14
N LEU A 8 3.91 -1.86 0.17
CA LEU A 8 3.75 -3.30 0.32
C LEU A 8 4.89 -3.87 1.17
N ARG A 9 4.56 -4.72 2.14
CA ARG A 9 5.57 -5.43 2.93
C ARG A 9 6.37 -6.44 2.10
N LYS A 10 5.72 -7.07 1.13
CA LYS A 10 6.33 -7.97 0.15
C LYS A 10 5.88 -7.58 -1.27
N PRO A 11 6.53 -6.59 -1.91
CA PRO A 11 6.06 -6.05 -3.19
C PRO A 11 6.11 -7.05 -4.36
N ASN A 12 6.92 -8.10 -4.26
CA ASN A 12 7.05 -9.13 -5.29
C ASN A 12 6.28 -10.41 -4.96
N SER A 13 5.36 -10.36 -3.98
CA SER A 13 4.52 -11.50 -3.63
C SER A 13 3.55 -11.83 -4.77
N GLU A 14 3.36 -13.10 -5.06
CA GLU A 14 2.27 -13.55 -5.95
C GLU A 14 0.92 -13.59 -5.22
N THR A 15 0.95 -13.57 -3.89
CA THR A 15 -0.22 -13.63 -3.00
C THR A 15 -0.41 -12.33 -2.24
N GLU A 16 -1.55 -12.21 -1.54
CA GLU A 16 -1.84 -11.06 -0.69
C GLU A 16 -0.72 -10.73 0.30
N THR A 17 -0.32 -9.46 0.32
CA THR A 17 0.70 -8.95 1.21
C THR A 17 0.16 -7.78 2.05
N PRO A 18 0.58 -7.64 3.32
CA PRO A 18 0.20 -6.49 4.13
C PRO A 18 0.69 -5.17 3.53
N ILE A 19 -0.11 -4.14 3.70
CA ILE A 19 0.27 -2.75 3.42
C ILE A 19 0.75 -2.13 4.75
N ASN A 20 1.94 -1.54 4.76
CA ASN A 20 2.40 -0.75 5.89
C ASN A 20 2.02 0.72 5.73
N VAL A 21 1.82 1.39 6.86
CA VAL A 21 1.80 2.85 6.97
C VAL A 21 3.19 3.31 7.41
N ILE A 22 3.76 4.26 6.70
CA ILE A 22 5.05 4.85 6.99
C ILE A 22 4.80 6.30 7.39
N ILE A 23 5.23 6.67 8.59
CA ILE A 23 5.15 8.05 9.08
C ILE A 23 6.58 8.54 9.26
N ARG A 24 6.95 9.63 8.60
CA ARG A 24 8.24 10.31 8.78
C ARG A 24 8.02 11.68 9.41
N TYR A 25 8.71 11.93 10.51
CA TYR A 25 8.64 13.21 11.20
C TYR A 25 9.94 13.43 11.97
N ASP A 26 10.58 14.57 11.76
CA ASP A 26 11.76 14.99 12.52
C ASP A 26 12.90 13.95 12.56
N GLY A 27 13.24 13.38 11.39
CA GLY A 27 14.24 12.32 11.26
C GLY A 27 13.80 10.94 11.78
N LEU A 28 12.67 10.86 12.49
CA LEU A 28 12.09 9.60 12.96
C LEU A 28 11.25 8.94 11.86
N LYS A 29 11.31 7.62 11.80
CA LYS A 29 10.51 6.79 10.90
C LYS A 29 9.73 5.76 11.73
N LEU A 30 8.41 5.85 11.65
CA LEU A 30 7.50 4.86 12.24
C LEU A 30 6.91 4.01 11.11
N VAL A 31 6.83 2.70 11.35
CA VAL A 31 6.24 1.74 10.40
C VAL A 31 5.19 0.92 11.15
N TYR A 32 3.92 1.06 10.73
CA TYR A 32 2.79 0.36 11.31
C TYR A 32 2.10 -0.54 10.29
N SER A 33 1.44 -1.59 10.75
CA SER A 33 0.51 -2.35 9.92
C SER A 33 -0.75 -1.52 9.67
N SER A 34 -1.20 -1.39 8.42
CA SER A 34 -2.49 -0.77 8.11
C SER A 34 -3.69 -1.66 8.46
N GLY A 35 -3.45 -2.93 8.80
CA GLY A 35 -4.51 -3.95 8.94
C GLY A 35 -5.11 -4.40 7.59
N LYS A 36 -4.66 -3.82 6.47
CA LYS A 36 -5.10 -4.18 5.12
C LYS A 36 -4.03 -4.99 4.39
N LYS A 37 -4.49 -5.81 3.44
CA LYS A 37 -3.66 -6.59 2.52
C LYS A 37 -4.13 -6.38 1.09
N ILE A 38 -3.23 -6.58 0.14
CA ILE A 38 -3.55 -6.53 -1.30
C ILE A 38 -2.62 -7.47 -2.06
N ILE A 39 -3.08 -8.04 -3.17
CA ILE A 39 -2.19 -8.72 -4.13
C ILE A 39 -1.37 -7.63 -4.85
N PRO A 40 -0.03 -7.73 -4.92
CA PRO A 40 0.81 -6.67 -5.49
C PRO A 40 0.46 -6.23 -6.92
N LYS A 41 -0.10 -7.12 -7.74
CA LYS A 41 -0.61 -6.81 -9.09
C LYS A 41 -1.64 -5.66 -9.10
N TYR A 42 -2.39 -5.48 -8.01
CA TYR A 42 -3.39 -4.42 -7.87
C TYR A 42 -2.86 -3.16 -7.15
N TRP A 43 -1.55 -3.10 -6.85
CA TRP A 43 -0.91 -1.94 -6.26
C TRP A 43 -0.28 -1.06 -7.33
N ASP A 44 -0.40 0.25 -7.16
CA ASP A 44 0.31 1.26 -7.92
C ASP A 44 1.60 1.60 -7.18
N ILE A 45 2.73 1.06 -7.65
CA ILE A 45 4.04 1.23 -7.02
C ILE A 45 4.56 2.68 -7.11
N ILE A 46 4.09 3.45 -8.10
CA ILE A 46 4.53 4.82 -8.31
C ILE A 46 3.81 5.72 -7.30
N ASN A 47 2.49 5.55 -7.19
CA ASN A 47 1.65 6.40 -6.33
C ASN A 47 1.41 5.80 -4.93
N GLN A 48 1.93 4.61 -4.64
CA GLN A 48 1.74 3.87 -3.39
C GLN A 48 0.28 3.80 -2.93
N LYS A 49 -0.60 3.35 -3.83
CA LYS A 49 -2.04 3.21 -3.58
C LYS A 49 -2.62 1.99 -4.29
N ALA A 50 -3.81 1.56 -3.88
CA ALA A 50 -4.57 0.57 -4.65
C ALA A 50 -4.93 1.15 -6.03
N ARG A 51 -4.79 0.34 -7.09
CA ARG A 51 -5.25 0.70 -8.43
C ARG A 51 -6.77 0.83 -8.42
N LYS A 52 -7.29 1.83 -9.12
CA LYS A 52 -8.72 1.87 -9.43
C LYS A 52 -9.01 0.74 -10.41
N VAL A 53 -9.77 -0.26 -9.98
CA VAL A 53 -10.41 -1.22 -10.86
C VAL A 53 -11.79 -0.67 -11.18
N GLU A 54 -12.09 -0.48 -12.46
CA GLU A 54 -13.47 -0.23 -12.86
C GLU A 54 -14.31 -1.44 -12.45
N PRO A 55 -15.49 -1.24 -11.84
CA PRO A 55 -16.39 -2.36 -11.58
C PRO A 55 -16.71 -3.00 -12.93
N LEU A 56 -16.52 -4.32 -13.03
CA LEU A 56 -16.93 -5.08 -14.21
C LEU A 56 -18.40 -4.73 -14.52
N PRO A 57 -18.75 -4.51 -15.80
CA PRO A 57 -20.14 -4.24 -16.17
C PRO A 57 -21.00 -5.40 -15.64
N LYS A 58 -22.05 -5.06 -14.90
CA LYS A 58 -23.06 -6.04 -14.49
C LYS A 58 -23.89 -6.34 -15.73
N ASN A 59 -23.71 -7.53 -16.28
CA ASN A 59 -24.61 -8.09 -17.31
C ASN A 59 -26.01 -8.29 -16.74
#